data_AF-A0A844DQL5-F1
#
_entry.id   AF-A0A844DQL5-F1
#
_cell.length_a   1.000
_cell.length_b   1.000
_cell.length_c   1.000
_cell.angle_alpha   90.00
_cell.angle_beta   90.00
_cell.angle_gamma   90.00
#
_symmetry.space_group_name_H-M   'P 1'
#
loop_
_entity.id
_entity.type
_entity.pdbx_description
1 polymer ?
#
loop_
_entity_poly.entity_id
_entity_poly.type
_entity_poly.pdbx_seq_one_letter_code
_entity_poly.pdbx_strand_id
1 'polypeptide(L)'
;MIEAATAWANSGSLSAEDVTARTNGEYLSVAFETAGSLTQPTGRVRLALPAGLLEGKTLVRIAPDGTQTEMPFETERGTIILTLDFANSELPVMLFRLVPQPTAL
;
A
#
# COMPACT_ATOMS: atom_id res chain seq x y z
N MET A 1 12.89 -9.50 -0.91
CA MET A 1 12.50 -8.12 -0.55
C MET A 1 12.09 -7.44 -1.85
N ILE A 2 10.81 -7.08 -2.01
CA ILE A 2 10.38 -6.32 -3.20
C ILE A 2 10.49 -4.84 -2.83
N GLU A 3 11.33 -4.12 -3.58
CA GLU A 3 11.43 -2.65 -3.53
C GLU A 3 10.65 -1.96 -4.67
N ALA A 4 9.99 -2.75 -5.54
CA ALA A 4 9.50 -2.30 -6.84
C ALA A 4 8.10 -1.65 -6.84
N ALA A 5 7.68 -1.04 -5.73
CA ALA A 5 6.43 -0.29 -5.75
C ALA A 5 6.65 1.07 -6.41
N THR A 6 6.12 1.26 -7.62
CA THR A 6 6.14 2.58 -8.26
C THR A 6 4.93 3.35 -7.77
N ALA A 7 5.14 4.43 -7.02
CA ALA A 7 4.05 5.30 -6.63
C ALA A 7 3.71 6.30 -7.75
N TRP A 8 2.47 6.78 -7.77
CA TRP A 8 2.05 7.92 -8.57
C TRP A 8 1.26 8.87 -7.67
N ALA A 9 1.66 10.14 -7.71
CA ALA A 9 0.95 11.24 -7.09
C ALA A 9 -0.42 11.39 -7.76
N ASN A 10 -1.52 11.33 -6.99
CA ASN A 10 -2.86 11.45 -7.56
C ASN A 10 -3.62 12.71 -7.10
N SER A 11 -3.05 13.51 -6.19
CA SER A 11 -3.41 14.90 -5.81
C SER A 11 -2.70 15.27 -4.49
N GLY A 12 -2.41 16.56 -4.26
CA GLY A 12 -1.80 17.09 -3.03
C GLY A 12 -0.27 17.18 -3.07
N SER A 13 0.38 17.27 -1.90
CA SER A 13 1.84 17.44 -1.73
C SER A 13 2.64 16.13 -1.90
N LEU A 14 2.02 15.06 -2.39
CA LEU A 14 2.63 13.74 -2.42
C LEU A 14 3.41 13.53 -3.71
N SER A 15 4.71 13.28 -3.61
CA SER A 15 5.52 12.81 -4.74
C SER A 15 5.65 11.30 -4.67
N ALA A 16 5.69 10.67 -5.85
CA ALA A 16 5.96 9.24 -5.97
C ALA A 16 7.30 8.81 -5.34
N GLU A 17 8.28 9.72 -5.38
CA GLU A 17 9.65 9.50 -4.90
C GLU A 17 9.73 9.38 -3.37
N ASP A 18 8.76 9.97 -2.66
CA ASP A 18 8.70 9.93 -1.21
C ASP A 18 7.97 8.68 -0.67
N VAL A 19 7.58 7.74 -1.54
CA VAL A 19 6.73 6.61 -1.14
C VAL A 19 7.51 5.31 -1.28
N THR A 20 7.72 4.63 -0.16
CA THR A 20 8.41 3.35 -0.10
C THR A 20 7.45 2.25 0.30
N ALA A 21 7.38 1.16 -0.47
CA ALA A 21 6.67 -0.05 -0.06
C ALA A 21 7.62 -1.23 0.10
N ARG A 22 7.43 -2.01 1.17
CA ARG A 22 8.26 -3.19 1.49
C ARG A 22 7.36 -4.34 1.88
N THR A 23 7.74 -5.56 1.47
CA THR A 23 7.02 -6.78 1.84
C THR A 23 7.95 -7.87 2.33
N ASN A 24 7.45 -8.66 3.27
CA ASN A 24 8.07 -9.90 3.76
C ASN A 24 7.29 -11.17 3.35
N GLY A 25 6.27 -11.05 2.50
CA GLY A 25 5.42 -12.15 2.03
C GLY A 25 4.14 -12.38 2.84
N GLU A 26 4.09 -11.95 4.10
CA GLU A 26 2.85 -11.92 4.91
C GLU A 26 2.30 -10.51 5.06
N TYR A 27 3.18 -9.52 5.15
CA TYR A 27 2.84 -8.13 5.33
C TYR A 27 3.40 -7.27 4.20
N LEU A 28 2.69 -6.19 3.90
CA LEU A 28 3.12 -5.09 3.08
C LEU A 28 3.08 -3.83 3.94
N SER A 29 4.22 -3.16 4.11
CA SER A 29 4.28 -1.83 4.72
C SER A 29 4.46 -0.79 3.63
N VAL A 30 3.76 0.32 3.76
CA VAL A 30 3.89 1.50 2.89
C VAL A 30 4.17 2.70 3.79
N ALA A 31 5.28 3.37 3.54
CA ALA A 31 5.70 4.55 4.28
C ALA A 31 5.85 5.75 3.34
N PHE A 32 5.53 6.93 3.86
CA PHE A 32 5.91 8.19 3.25
C PHE A 32 7.16 8.74 3.95
N GLU A 33 8.24 8.89 3.18
CA GLU A 33 9.57 9.27 3.63
C GLU A 33 10.14 10.35 2.71
N THR A 34 10.34 11.54 3.24
CA THR A 34 10.97 12.66 2.50
C THR A 34 12.36 12.88 3.05
N ALA A 35 13.36 12.85 2.16
CA ALA A 35 14.77 13.07 2.50
C ALA A 35 15.27 12.22 3.70
N GLY A 36 14.82 10.97 3.79
CA GLY A 36 15.23 10.05 4.87
C GLY A 36 14.42 10.15 6.16
N SER A 37 13.35 10.94 6.17
CA SER A 37 12.51 11.17 7.36
C SER A 37 11.05 10.83 7.11
N LEU A 38 10.47 10.02 8.00
CA LEU A 38 9.03 9.74 8.00
C LEU A 38 8.27 11.04 8.23
N THR A 39 7.50 11.44 7.22
CA THR A 39 6.74 12.69 7.22
C THR A 39 5.28 12.35 7.03
N GLN A 40 4.37 13.02 7.72
CA GLN A 40 2.95 12.74 7.57
C GLN A 40 2.47 13.21 6.19
N PRO A 41 2.06 12.29 5.31
CA PRO A 41 1.54 12.64 4.00
C PRO A 41 0.15 13.30 4.12
N THR A 42 -0.14 14.29 3.27
CA THR A 42 -1.48 14.89 3.15
C THR A 42 -1.98 14.70 1.71
N GLY A 43 -2.79 13.65 1.48
CA GLY A 43 -3.38 13.40 0.17
C GLY A 43 -3.55 11.93 -0.19
N ARG A 44 -3.67 11.65 -1.48
CA ARG A 44 -3.82 10.29 -2.02
C ARG A 44 -2.62 9.89 -2.87
N VAL A 45 -2.17 8.66 -2.69
CA VAL A 45 -1.14 8.05 -3.52
C VAL A 45 -1.69 6.80 -4.19
N ARG A 46 -1.35 6.59 -5.46
CA ARG A 46 -1.56 5.31 -6.15
C ARG A 46 -0.26 4.53 -6.13
N LEU A 47 -0.31 3.27 -5.74
CA LEU A 47 0.82 2.37 -5.76
C LEU A 47 0.62 1.33 -6.85
N ALA A 48 1.60 1.21 -7.76
CA ALA A 48 1.74 0.04 -8.60
C ALA A 48 2.52 -1.04 -7.87
N LEU A 49 1.93 -2.21 -7.75
CA LEU A 49 2.53 -3.42 -7.19
C LEU A 49 2.50 -4.54 -8.24
N PRO A 50 3.48 -5.45 -8.27
CA PRO A 50 3.45 -6.58 -9.19
C PRO A 50 2.27 -7.52 -8.85
N ALA A 51 1.53 -7.98 -9.85
CA ALA A 51 0.35 -8.85 -9.63
C ALA A 51 0.65 -10.12 -8.84
N GLY A 52 1.85 -10.71 -9.02
CA GLY A 52 2.30 -11.88 -8.26
C GLY A 52 2.36 -11.67 -6.74
N LEU A 53 2.34 -10.42 -6.26
CA LEU A 53 2.28 -10.13 -4.82
C LEU A 53 0.95 -10.57 -4.19
N LEU A 54 -0.17 -10.41 -4.91
CA LEU A 54 -1.51 -10.76 -4.43
C LEU A 54 -2.11 -11.97 -5.14
N GLU A 55 -1.31 -12.79 -5.82
CA GLU A 55 -1.81 -13.99 -6.48
C GLU A 55 -2.44 -14.94 -5.45
N GLY A 56 -3.77 -15.13 -5.55
CA GLY A 56 -4.55 -15.91 -4.58
C GLY A 56 -4.66 -15.28 -3.20
N LYS A 57 -4.42 -13.97 -3.05
CA LYS A 57 -4.47 -13.24 -1.77
C LYS A 57 -5.31 -11.97 -1.89
N THR A 58 -5.88 -11.55 -0.78
CA THR A 58 -6.49 -10.23 -0.59
C THR A 58 -5.59 -9.34 0.27
N LEU A 59 -5.81 -8.03 0.19
CA LEU A 59 -5.09 -7.02 0.96
C LEU A 59 -5.97 -6.53 2.12
N VAL A 60 -5.49 -6.68 3.35
CA VAL A 60 -6.21 -6.23 4.55
C VAL A 60 -5.40 -5.14 5.22
N ARG A 61 -5.93 -3.91 5.26
CA ARG A 61 -5.32 -2.81 6.02
C ARG A 61 -5.45 -3.08 7.51
N ILE A 62 -4.38 -2.84 8.24
CA ILE A 62 -4.33 -2.86 9.71
C ILE A 62 -4.19 -1.40 10.17
N ALA A 63 -5.20 -0.90 10.88
CA ALA A 63 -5.16 0.42 11.50
C ALA A 63 -4.26 0.42 12.75
N PRO A 64 -3.84 1.59 13.26
CA PRO A 64 -2.98 1.68 14.45
C PRO A 64 -3.59 1.05 15.70
N ASP A 65 -4.92 1.05 15.81
CA ASP A 65 -5.69 0.41 16.89
C ASP A 65 -5.83 -1.12 16.72
N GLY A 66 -5.27 -1.69 15.64
CA GLY A 66 -5.31 -3.12 15.31
C GLY A 66 -6.54 -3.54 14.49
N THR A 67 -7.48 -2.64 14.22
CA THR A 67 -8.66 -2.92 13.40
C THR A 67 -8.25 -3.31 11.97
N GLN A 68 -8.95 -4.30 11.41
CA GLN A 68 -8.67 -4.84 10.07
C GLN A 68 -9.78 -4.50 9.09
N THR A 69 -9.41 -4.03 7.90
CA THR A 69 -10.35 -3.69 6.82
C THR A 69 -9.81 -4.17 5.49
N GLU A 70 -10.61 -4.95 4.76
CA GLU A 70 -10.27 -5.34 3.39
C GLU A 70 -10.17 -4.11 2.49
N MET A 71 -9.13 -4.08 1.65
CA MET A 71 -8.82 -2.98 0.77
C MET A 71 -9.03 -3.39 -0.68
N PRO A 72 -9.87 -2.68 -1.44
CA PRO A 72 -10.02 -2.93 -2.86
C PRO A 72 -8.77 -2.50 -3.61
N PHE A 73 -8.50 -3.18 -4.72
CA PHE A 73 -7.44 -2.84 -5.65
C PHE A 73 -7.89 -3.11 -7.09
N GLU A 74 -7.31 -2.38 -8.03
CA GLU A 74 -7.51 -2.60 -9.47
C GLU A 74 -6.37 -3.46 -10.01
N THR A 75 -6.64 -4.27 -11.04
CA THR A 75 -5.60 -5.01 -11.76
C THR A 75 -5.60 -4.61 -13.22
N GLU A 76 -4.46 -4.13 -13.70
CA GLU A 76 -4.26 -3.72 -15.09
C GLU A 76 -2.94 -4.30 -15.63
N ARG A 77 -3.01 -5.10 -16.69
CA ARG A 77 -1.85 -5.67 -17.41
C ARG A 77 -0.79 -6.33 -16.50
N GLY A 78 -1.22 -7.05 -15.45
CA GLY A 78 -0.30 -7.71 -14.51
C GLY A 78 0.29 -6.79 -13.44
N THR A 79 -0.27 -5.59 -13.28
CA THR A 79 0.06 -4.65 -12.21
C THR A 79 -1.19 -4.42 -11.36
N ILE A 80 -1.01 -4.43 -10.04
CA ILE A 80 -2.03 -4.05 -9.07
C ILE A 80 -1.91 -2.57 -8.80
N ILE A 81 -3.02 -1.85 -8.85
CA ILE A 81 -3.10 -0.44 -8.52
C ILE A 81 -3.87 -0.30 -7.20
N LEU A 82 -3.17 0.11 -6.15
CA LEU A 82 -3.74 0.37 -4.83
C LEU A 82 -3.79 1.87 -4.60
N THR A 83 -4.99 2.41 -4.36
CA THR A 83 -5.15 3.82 -4.00
C THR A 83 -5.20 3.95 -2.48
N LEU A 84 -4.24 4.68 -1.91
CA LEU A 84 -4.14 4.93 -0.47
C LEU A 84 -4.49 6.37 -0.17
N ASP A 85 -5.42 6.57 0.76
CA ASP A 85 -5.82 7.89 1.26
C ASP A 85 -5.14 8.16 2.60
N PHE A 86 -4.09 8.97 2.54
CA PHE A 86 -3.35 9.42 3.70
C PHE A 86 -3.92 10.71 4.31
N ALA A 87 -4.87 11.38 3.66
CA ALA A 87 -5.42 12.65 4.15
C ALA A 87 -6.04 12.54 5.56
N ASN A 88 -6.45 11.33 5.96
CA ASN A 88 -6.98 11.03 7.29
C ASN A 88 -6.08 10.07 8.10
N SER A 89 -4.83 9.86 7.68
CA SER A 89 -3.91 8.94 8.36
C SER A 89 -3.16 9.69 9.46
N GLU A 90 -3.31 9.24 10.70
CA GLU A 90 -2.56 9.76 11.85
C GLU A 90 -1.08 9.34 11.83
N LEU A 91 -0.72 8.33 11.02
CA LEU A 91 0.64 7.83 10.89
C LEU A 91 1.19 8.04 9.47
N PRO A 92 2.51 8.25 9.33
CA PRO A 92 3.20 8.29 8.05
C PRO A 92 3.37 6.91 7.39
N VAL A 93 2.83 5.86 8.02
CA VAL A 93 2.94 4.46 7.58
C VAL A 93 1.57 3.81 7.59
N MET A 94 1.30 2.99 6.57
CA MET A 94 0.17 2.06 6.55
C MET A 94 0.69 0.61 6.48
N LEU A 95 0.10 -0.26 7.29
CA LEU A 95 0.40 -1.69 7.32
C LEU A 95 -0.75 -2.48 6.69
N PHE A 96 -0.40 -3.46 5.88
CA PHE A 96 -1.34 -4.39 5.28
C PHE A 96 -0.91 -5.82 5.53
N ARG A 97 -1.88 -6.70 5.71
CA ARG A 97 -1.72 -8.15 5.71
C ARG A 97 -2.14 -8.72 4.36
N LEU A 98 -1.34 -9.64 3.85
CA LEU A 98 -1.60 -10.37 2.61
C LEU A 98 -2.26 -11.70 2.97
N VAL A 99 -3.60 -11.73 2.94
CA VAL A 99 -4.38 -12.86 3.43
C VAL A 99 -4.74 -13.78 2.27
N PRO A 100 -4.55 -15.11 2.35
CA PRO A 100 -5.02 -16.03 1.32
C PRO A 100 -6.52 -15.83 1.06
N GLN A 101 -6.90 -15.65 -0.20
CA GLN A 101 -8.30 -15.62 -0.57
C GLN A 101 -8.85 -17.04 -0.40
N PRO A 102 -10.00 -17.23 0.27
CA PRO A 102 -10.62 -18.54 0.34
C PRO A 102 -10.90 -19.00 -1.10
N THR A 103 -10.30 -20.11 -1.52
CA THR A 103 -10.70 -20.76 -2.77
C THR A 103 -12.17 -21.15 -2.59
N ALA A 104 -13.06 -20.60 -3.41
CA ALA A 104 -14.40 -21.14 -3.49
C ALA A 104 -14.27 -22.60 -3.94
N LEU A 105 -14.63 -23.54 -3.05
CA LEU A 105 -14.71 -24.97 -3.34
C LEU A 105 -15.91 -25.26 -4.24
#